data_AF-V5G7H6-F1
#
_entry.id   AF-V5G7H6-F1
#
_cell.length_a   1.000
_cell.length_b   1.000
_cell.length_c   1.000
_cell.angle_alpha   90.00
_cell.angle_beta   90.00
_cell.angle_gamma   90.00
#
_symmetry.space_group_name_H-M   'P 1'
#
loop_
_entity.id
_entity.type
_entity.pdbx_description
1 polymer ?
#
loop_
_entity_poly.entity_id
_entity_poly.type
_entity_poly.pdbx_seq_one_letter_code
_entity_poly.pdbx_strand_id
1 'polypeptide(L)'
;SPSSGAIFEKRIIEKYIQENGVDPISGKELSMEDLIEIKTPPIVKPKPPSATSIPATLKLLQDEWDAVMLYSFTQRQQLQTARQELSHALYQHDAACRVIARLNKEVTAAREALATLKPQAGITTVPQPAGAAEAGGVANQPTEQAGMSSEVIQKLQEKATVLTQERKKRGRTVPEELTTQER
;
A
#
# COMPACT_ATOMS: atom_id res chain seq x y z
N SER A 1 -35.83 8.45 -11.48
CA SER A 1 -35.86 7.03 -11.88
C SER A 1 -36.10 6.17 -10.64
N PRO A 2 -37.11 5.29 -10.62
CA PRO A 2 -37.36 4.41 -9.48
C PRO A 2 -36.25 3.37 -9.25
N SER A 3 -35.52 2.98 -10.31
CA SER A 3 -34.52 1.92 -10.24
C SER A 3 -33.22 2.36 -9.54
N SER A 4 -32.76 3.59 -9.79
CA SER A 4 -31.59 4.19 -9.13
C SER A 4 -31.94 5.15 -7.99
N GLY A 5 -33.20 5.58 -7.87
CA GLY A 5 -33.61 6.62 -6.93
C GLY A 5 -33.08 8.03 -7.27
N ALA A 6 -32.43 8.20 -8.43
CA ALA A 6 -31.85 9.47 -8.84
C ALA A 6 -32.85 10.39 -9.55
N ILE A 7 -32.63 11.70 -9.42
CA ILE A 7 -33.42 12.76 -10.04
C ILE A 7 -32.70 13.24 -11.31
N PHE A 8 -33.44 13.35 -12.41
CA PHE A 8 -32.92 13.77 -13.71
C PHE A 8 -33.80 14.88 -14.30
N GLU A 9 -33.22 15.68 -15.19
CA GLU A 9 -34.00 16.59 -16.04
C GLU A 9 -34.77 15.78 -17.09
N LYS A 10 -36.07 16.09 -17.23
CA LYS A 10 -37.04 15.28 -17.99
C LYS A 10 -36.58 15.00 -19.43
N ARG A 11 -36.15 16.05 -20.15
CA ARG A 11 -35.76 15.94 -21.56
C ARG A 11 -34.52 15.05 -21.75
N ILE A 12 -33.54 15.15 -20.86
CA ILE A 12 -32.30 14.37 -20.93
C ILE A 12 -32.57 12.88 -20.64
N ILE A 13 -33.37 12.56 -19.61
CA ILE A 13 -33.64 11.15 -19.26
C ILE A 13 -34.53 10.46 -20.28
N GLU A 14 -35.57 11.14 -20.81
CA GLU A 14 -36.43 10.59 -21.85
C GLU A 14 -35.61 10.26 -23.11
N LYS A 15 -34.74 11.18 -23.53
CA LYS A 15 -33.83 10.94 -24.66
C LYS A 15 -32.90 9.75 -24.41
N TYR A 16 -32.33 9.66 -23.20
CA TYR A 16 -31.43 8.56 -22.86
C TYR A 16 -32.14 7.19 -22.88
N ILE A 17 -33.36 7.11 -22.34
CA ILE A 17 -34.18 5.89 -22.35
C ILE A 17 -34.57 5.52 -23.78
N GLN A 18 -34.92 6.50 -24.61
CA GLN A 18 -35.25 6.25 -26.02
C GLN A 18 -34.06 5.66 -26.81
N GLU A 19 -32.83 6.08 -26.48
CA GLU A 19 -31.62 5.60 -27.14
C GLU A 19 -31.11 4.25 -26.58
N ASN A 20 -31.21 4.03 -25.27
CA ASN A 20 -30.54 2.90 -24.59
C ASN A 20 -31.48 1.91 -23.89
N GLY A 21 -32.73 2.28 -23.62
CA GLY A 21 -33.72 1.42 -22.93
C GLY A 21 -33.41 1.09 -21.46
N VAL A 22 -32.43 1.77 -20.86
CA VAL A 22 -31.94 1.48 -19.51
C VAL A 22 -31.77 2.75 -18.68
N ASP A 23 -31.68 2.59 -17.37
CA ASP A 23 -31.36 3.65 -16.42
C ASP A 23 -29.86 4.02 -16.46
N PRO A 24 -29.48 5.31 -16.56
CA PRO A 24 -28.10 5.74 -16.79
C PRO A 24 -27.14 5.48 -15.61
N ILE A 25 -27.65 5.18 -14.41
CA ILE A 25 -26.82 4.93 -13.22
C ILE A 25 -26.81 3.45 -12.87
N SER A 26 -27.99 2.84 -12.75
CA SER A 26 -28.10 1.44 -12.34
C SER A 26 -27.94 0.43 -13.47
N GLY A 27 -28.08 0.85 -14.74
CA GLY A 27 -28.01 -0.02 -15.91
C GLY A 27 -29.17 -1.01 -16.04
N LYS A 28 -30.23 -0.86 -15.22
CA LYS A 28 -31.43 -1.71 -15.28
C LYS A 28 -32.39 -1.23 -16.37
N GLU A 29 -33.17 -2.14 -16.94
CA GLU A 29 -34.24 -1.80 -17.87
C GLU A 29 -35.19 -0.75 -17.26
N LEU A 30 -35.49 0.29 -18.02
CA LEU A 30 -36.31 1.39 -17.58
C LEU A 30 -37.11 1.91 -18.78
N SER A 31 -38.43 1.95 -18.67
CA SER A 31 -39.29 2.54 -19.68
C SER A 31 -39.64 4.00 -19.32
N MET A 32 -40.13 4.76 -20.29
CA MET A 32 -40.58 6.14 -20.05
C MET A 32 -41.80 6.21 -19.11
N GLU A 33 -42.62 5.16 -19.09
CA GLU A 33 -43.82 5.07 -18.25
C GLU A 33 -43.47 4.86 -16.77
N ASP A 34 -42.31 4.27 -16.49
CA ASP A 34 -41.80 4.07 -15.14
C ASP A 34 -41.26 5.36 -14.50
N LEU A 35 -41.16 6.46 -15.26
CA LEU A 35 -40.68 7.73 -14.74
C LEU A 35 -41.75 8.42 -13.87
N ILE A 36 -41.34 8.72 -12.63
CA ILE A 36 -42.16 9.50 -11.70
C ILE A 36 -41.81 10.98 -11.85
N GLU A 37 -42.77 11.78 -12.29
CA GLU A 37 -42.62 13.24 -12.38
C GLU A 37 -42.64 13.89 -10.99
N ILE A 38 -41.62 14.71 -10.72
CA ILE A 38 -41.52 15.47 -9.46
C ILE A 38 -41.96 16.90 -9.73
N LYS A 39 -43.06 17.31 -9.09
CA LYS A 39 -43.53 18.70 -9.15
C LYS A 39 -42.64 19.58 -8.26
N THR A 40 -41.84 20.43 -8.89
CA THR A 40 -41.03 21.44 -8.20
C THR A 40 -41.49 22.85 -8.59
N PRO A 41 -41.42 23.84 -7.68
CA PRO A 41 -41.63 25.23 -8.06
C PRO A 41 -40.58 25.64 -9.12
N PRO A 42 -40.96 26.47 -10.11
CA PRO A 42 -40.02 26.90 -11.15
C PRO A 42 -38.88 27.72 -10.51
N ILE A 43 -37.66 27.20 -10.58
CA ILE A 43 -36.45 27.93 -10.19
C ILE A 43 -36.10 28.87 -11.34
N VAL A 44 -36.47 30.13 -11.20
CA VAL A 44 -36.06 31.19 -12.13
C VAL A 44 -34.92 31.96 -11.47
N LYS A 45 -33.70 31.77 -11.96
CA LYS A 45 -32.58 32.63 -11.56
C LYS A 45 -32.81 34.02 -12.18
N PRO A 46 -32.79 35.11 -11.41
CA PRO A 46 -32.99 36.44 -11.96
C PRO A 46 -31.89 36.74 -12.97
N LYS A 47 -32.28 37.10 -14.19
CA LYS A 47 -31.32 37.45 -15.25
C LYS A 47 -30.67 38.79 -14.88
N PRO A 48 -29.34 38.91 -14.95
CA PRO A 48 -28.68 40.17 -14.64
C PRO A 48 -29.13 41.26 -15.64
N PRO A 49 -29.29 42.51 -15.19
CA PRO A 49 -29.81 43.61 -16.01
C PRO A 49 -28.90 43.98 -17.19
N SER A 50 -27.66 43.50 -17.20
CA SER A 50 -26.72 43.64 -18.32
C SER A 50 -26.99 42.67 -19.47
N ALA A 51 -27.78 41.61 -19.27
CA ALA A 51 -28.02 40.53 -20.24
C ALA A 51 -29.37 40.63 -20.98
N THR A 52 -29.84 41.86 -21.21
CA THR A 52 -31.11 42.17 -21.90
C THR A 52 -30.94 42.70 -23.31
N SER A 53 -29.76 43.23 -23.68
CA SER A 53 -29.50 43.69 -25.05
C SER A 53 -29.10 42.53 -25.96
N ILE A 54 -29.38 42.64 -27.27
CA ILE A 54 -28.97 41.64 -28.27
C ILE A 54 -27.45 41.41 -28.22
N PRO A 55 -26.58 42.44 -28.19
CA PRO A 55 -25.14 42.25 -28.09
C PRO A 55 -24.72 41.50 -26.82
N ALA A 56 -25.30 41.83 -25.67
CA ALA A 56 -24.98 41.17 -24.41
C ALA A 56 -25.41 39.70 -24.37
N THR A 57 -26.55 39.37 -25.00
CA THR A 57 -27.03 37.99 -25.09
C THR A 57 -26.11 37.14 -25.99
N LEU A 58 -25.64 37.70 -27.11
CA LEU A 58 -24.68 37.02 -27.98
C LEU A 58 -23.35 36.79 -27.27
N LYS A 59 -22.86 37.80 -26.52
CA LYS A 59 -21.63 37.66 -25.72
C LYS A 59 -21.76 36.55 -24.67
N LEU A 60 -22.88 36.50 -23.96
CA LEU A 60 -23.14 35.44 -22.97
C LEU A 60 -23.16 34.05 -23.62
N LEU A 61 -23.79 33.91 -24.79
CA LEU A 61 -23.81 32.62 -25.51
C LEU A 61 -22.41 32.20 -25.95
N GLN A 62 -21.58 33.15 -26.41
CA GLN A 62 -20.18 32.89 -26.74
C GLN A 62 -19.41 32.43 -25.50
N ASP A 63 -19.55 33.12 -24.37
CA ASP A 63 -18.87 32.79 -23.12
C ASP A 63 -19.24 31.40 -22.60
N GLU A 64 -20.53 31.05 -22.62
CA GLU A 64 -20.99 29.71 -22.23
C GLU A 64 -20.46 28.63 -23.18
N TRP A 65 -20.43 28.90 -24.49
CA TRP A 65 -19.89 27.96 -25.46
C TRP A 65 -18.38 27.76 -25.29
N ASP A 66 -17.62 28.83 -25.14
CA ASP A 66 -16.18 28.79 -24.87
C ASP A 66 -15.89 28.02 -23.58
N ALA A 67 -16.67 28.26 -22.51
CA ALA A 67 -16.56 27.53 -21.25
C ALA A 67 -16.81 26.03 -21.42
N VAL A 68 -17.88 25.63 -22.11
CA VAL A 68 -18.20 24.22 -22.38
C VAL A 68 -17.11 23.53 -23.21
N MET A 69 -16.58 24.22 -24.22
CA MET A 69 -15.54 23.68 -25.09
C MET A 69 -14.21 23.51 -24.37
N LEU A 70 -13.77 24.53 -23.61
CA LEU A 70 -12.55 24.46 -22.79
C LEU A 70 -12.67 23.39 -21.71
N TYR A 71 -13.83 23.28 -21.06
CA TYR A 71 -14.10 22.23 -20.08
C TYR A 71 -14.02 20.84 -20.72
N SER A 72 -14.66 20.64 -21.88
CA SER A 72 -14.63 19.37 -22.61
C SER A 72 -13.21 18.97 -23.01
N PHE A 73 -12.40 19.92 -23.47
CA PHE A 73 -11.00 19.68 -23.79
C PHE A 73 -10.19 19.27 -22.54
N THR A 74 -10.31 20.05 -21.46
CA THR A 74 -9.61 19.78 -20.20
C THR A 74 -10.00 18.42 -19.61
N GLN A 75 -11.29 18.08 -19.65
CA GLN A 75 -11.79 16.78 -19.17
C GLN A 75 -11.22 15.62 -20.00
N ARG A 76 -11.14 15.77 -21.33
CA ARG A 76 -10.49 14.76 -22.20
C ARG A 76 -9.01 14.63 -21.89
N GLN A 77 -8.31 15.74 -21.66
CA GLN A 77 -6.90 15.72 -21.28
C GLN A 77 -6.69 14.98 -19.95
N GLN A 78 -7.46 15.32 -18.91
CA GLN A 78 -7.42 14.65 -17.61
C GLN A 78 -7.68 13.15 -17.72
N LEU A 79 -8.64 12.74 -18.55
CA LEU A 79 -8.94 11.33 -18.81
C LEU A 79 -7.74 10.60 -19.42
N GLN A 80 -7.03 11.21 -20.39
CA GLN A 80 -5.83 10.61 -20.97
C GLN A 80 -4.68 10.52 -19.96
N THR A 81 -4.45 11.58 -19.18
CA THR A 81 -3.44 11.58 -18.11
C THR A 81 -3.74 10.49 -17.08
N ALA A 82 -4.98 10.40 -16.59
CA ALA A 82 -5.39 9.37 -15.62
C ALA A 82 -5.20 7.95 -16.17
N ARG A 83 -5.46 7.71 -17.47
CA ARG A 83 -5.18 6.41 -18.11
C ARG A 83 -3.68 6.09 -18.13
N GLN A 84 -2.83 7.07 -18.41
CA GLN A 84 -1.38 6.89 -18.42
C GLN A 84 -0.85 6.61 -17.01
N GLU A 85 -1.32 7.36 -16.01
CA GLU A 85 -0.97 7.18 -14.60
C GLU A 85 -1.41 5.80 -14.10
N LEU A 86 -2.64 5.37 -14.41
CA LEU A 86 -3.13 4.03 -14.09
C LEU A 86 -2.25 2.95 -14.71
N SER A 87 -1.87 3.10 -15.98
CA SER A 87 -1.01 2.14 -16.67
C SER A 87 0.35 2.02 -15.97
N HIS A 88 0.96 3.15 -15.62
CA HIS A 88 2.22 3.18 -14.89
C HIS A 88 2.09 2.55 -13.49
N ALA A 89 1.02 2.84 -12.76
CA ALA A 89 0.75 2.25 -11.46
C ALA A 89 0.59 0.72 -11.53
N LEU A 90 -0.09 0.19 -12.56
CA LEU A 90 -0.22 -1.25 -12.77
C LEU A 90 1.12 -1.93 -13.09
N TYR A 91 1.98 -1.29 -13.89
CA TYR A 91 3.33 -1.81 -14.14
C TYR A 91 4.18 -1.84 -12.86
N GLN A 92 4.11 -0.78 -12.05
CA GLN A 92 4.79 -0.74 -10.76
C GLN A 92 4.25 -1.80 -9.79
N HIS A 93 2.94 -2.03 -9.80
CA HIS A 93 2.30 -3.08 -9.00
C HIS A 93 2.82 -4.47 -9.37
N ASP A 94 2.85 -4.84 -10.67
CA ASP A 94 3.41 -6.14 -11.10
C ASP A 94 4.90 -6.28 -10.71
N ALA A 95 5.70 -5.22 -10.90
CA ALA A 95 7.10 -5.21 -10.50
C ALA A 95 7.24 -5.43 -8.98
N ALA A 96 6.43 -4.75 -8.16
CA ALA A 96 6.41 -4.94 -6.70
C ALA A 96 6.00 -6.37 -6.32
N CYS A 97 4.99 -6.95 -6.96
CA CYS A 97 4.58 -8.34 -6.75
C CYS A 97 5.74 -9.33 -7.00
N ARG A 98 6.55 -9.11 -8.05
CA ARG A 98 7.74 -9.95 -8.32
C ARG A 98 8.79 -9.82 -7.22
N VAL A 99 9.02 -8.60 -6.71
CA VAL A 99 9.95 -8.37 -5.60
C VAL A 99 9.47 -9.07 -4.34
N ILE A 100 8.19 -8.95 -4.01
CA ILE A 100 7.59 -9.63 -2.84
C ILE A 100 7.71 -11.15 -2.98
N ALA A 101 7.41 -11.72 -4.15
CA ALA A 101 7.54 -13.16 -4.37
C ALA A 101 8.97 -13.66 -4.19
N ARG A 102 9.97 -12.90 -4.70
CA ARG A 102 11.39 -13.21 -4.49
C ARG A 102 11.77 -13.13 -3.01
N LEU A 103 11.43 -12.04 -2.33
CA LEU A 103 11.72 -11.86 -0.91
C LEU A 103 11.04 -12.94 -0.05
N ASN A 104 9.81 -13.34 -0.37
CA ASN A 104 9.13 -14.44 0.32
C ASN A 104 9.88 -15.76 0.19
N LYS A 105 10.45 -16.07 -0.99
CA LYS A 105 11.30 -17.26 -1.17
C LYS A 105 12.58 -17.17 -0.36
N GLU A 106 13.26 -16.01 -0.36
CA GLU A 106 14.49 -15.79 0.41
C GLU A 106 14.24 -15.89 1.93
N VAL A 107 13.15 -15.30 2.42
CA VAL A 107 12.74 -15.37 3.83
C VAL A 107 12.42 -16.82 4.23
N THR A 108 11.72 -17.56 3.38
CA THR A 108 11.40 -18.98 3.64
C THR A 108 12.66 -19.82 3.70
N ALA A 109 13.57 -19.68 2.73
CA ALA A 109 14.85 -20.38 2.71
C ALA A 109 15.72 -20.05 3.93
N ALA A 110 15.77 -18.78 4.35
CA ALA A 110 16.50 -18.37 5.55
C ALA A 110 15.92 -18.98 6.84
N ARG A 111 14.57 -19.07 6.94
CA ARG A 111 13.90 -19.73 8.07
C ARG A 111 14.18 -21.23 8.12
N GLU A 112 14.15 -21.90 6.96
CA GLU A 112 14.49 -23.32 6.85
C GLU A 112 15.95 -23.57 7.26
N ALA A 113 16.90 -22.76 6.79
CA ALA A 113 18.31 -22.85 7.19
C ALA A 113 18.51 -22.64 8.71
N LEU A 114 17.76 -21.73 9.33
CA LEU A 114 17.79 -21.57 10.80
C LEU A 114 17.17 -22.77 11.53
N ALA A 115 16.14 -23.40 10.97
CA ALA A 115 15.53 -24.59 11.55
C ALA A 115 16.46 -25.80 11.47
N THR A 116 17.23 -25.97 10.39
CA THR A 116 18.21 -27.05 10.24
C THR A 116 19.47 -26.86 11.09
N LEU A 117 19.83 -25.62 11.46
CA LEU A 117 20.97 -25.34 12.35
C LEU A 117 20.65 -25.51 13.85
N LYS A 118 19.38 -25.41 14.26
CA LYS A 118 18.95 -25.55 15.66
C LYS A 118 18.96 -26.97 16.30
N PRO A 119 19.02 -28.12 15.60
CA PRO A 119 19.06 -29.43 16.27
C PRO A 119 20.46 -29.83 16.80
N GLN A 120 21.54 -29.11 16.48
CA GLN A 120 22.91 -29.50 16.91
C GLN A 120 23.48 -28.70 18.08
N ALA A 121 22.79 -27.67 18.57
CA ALA A 121 23.22 -26.87 19.72
C ALA A 121 22.53 -27.28 21.04
N GLY A 122 21.87 -28.43 21.07
CA GLY A 122 21.20 -28.99 22.24
C GLY A 122 22.00 -30.15 22.85
N ILE A 123 22.74 -29.84 23.92
CA ILE A 123 23.17 -30.76 24.98
C ILE A 123 24.22 -31.79 24.56
N THR A 124 25.49 -31.37 24.47
CA THR A 124 26.59 -32.23 24.91
C THR A 124 26.80 -31.98 26.40
N THR A 125 26.19 -32.83 27.22
CA THR A 125 26.62 -33.04 28.61
C THR A 125 28.10 -33.43 28.60
N VAL A 126 28.95 -32.52 29.05
CA VAL A 126 30.36 -32.82 29.35
C VAL A 126 30.42 -33.81 30.52
N PRO A 127 30.94 -35.04 30.36
CA PRO A 127 31.30 -35.87 31.50
C PRO A 127 32.66 -35.38 32.01
N GLN A 128 32.69 -35.00 33.28
CA GLN A 128 33.90 -34.69 34.03
C GLN A 128 34.60 -36.01 34.44
N PRO A 129 35.86 -36.27 34.09
CA PRO A 129 36.60 -37.39 34.66
C PRO A 129 37.58 -36.91 35.72
N ALA A 130 37.43 -37.47 36.92
CA ALA A 130 38.44 -37.48 37.97
C ALA A 130 39.50 -38.57 37.68
N GLY A 131 40.75 -38.32 38.06
CA GLY A 131 41.69 -39.38 38.48
C GLY A 131 42.79 -39.82 37.50
N ALA A 132 44.01 -39.32 37.77
CA ALA A 132 45.35 -39.92 37.67
C ALA A 132 45.62 -41.21 36.83
N ALA A 133 46.62 -41.15 35.93
CA ALA A 133 47.91 -41.90 36.01
C ALA A 133 48.62 -42.05 34.63
N GLU A 134 49.88 -41.58 34.59
CA GLU A 134 51.09 -42.04 33.89
C GLU A 134 51.09 -42.76 32.51
N ALA A 135 51.95 -42.20 31.62
CA ALA A 135 52.93 -42.81 30.72
C ALA A 135 52.53 -43.56 29.41
N GLY A 136 52.98 -42.99 28.27
CA GLY A 136 53.61 -43.76 27.17
C GLY A 136 52.96 -43.71 25.77
N GLY A 137 53.61 -43.01 24.82
CA GLY A 137 53.79 -43.53 23.45
C GLY A 137 52.86 -43.08 22.30
N VAL A 138 53.40 -42.15 21.49
CA VAL A 138 53.31 -42.00 20.02
C VAL A 138 51.96 -41.69 19.32
N ALA A 139 51.88 -40.42 18.90
CA ALA A 139 51.12 -39.74 17.83
C ALA A 139 50.24 -40.55 16.85
N ASN A 140 48.96 -40.15 16.74
CA ASN A 140 48.23 -40.10 15.47
C ASN A 140 47.03 -39.10 15.51
N GLN A 141 47.20 -37.91 14.90
CA GLN A 141 46.23 -36.91 14.38
C GLN A 141 45.09 -36.33 15.28
N PRO A 142 44.48 -35.17 14.96
CA PRO A 142 44.97 -33.92 14.37
C PRO A 142 44.67 -32.73 15.32
N THR A 143 45.68 -31.99 15.78
CA THR A 143 45.44 -30.85 16.66
C THR A 143 45.17 -29.60 15.84
N GLU A 144 43.90 -29.33 15.52
CA GLU A 144 43.43 -27.97 15.28
C GLU A 144 43.56 -27.17 16.58
N GLN A 145 44.77 -26.67 16.84
CA GLN A 145 45.03 -25.65 17.85
C GLN A 145 45.11 -24.30 17.14
N ALA A 146 43.97 -23.82 16.64
CA ALA A 146 43.73 -22.38 16.56
C ALA A 146 43.29 -21.90 17.94
N GLY A 147 44.17 -22.08 18.93
CA GLY A 147 43.99 -21.49 20.25
C GLY A 147 44.12 -19.98 20.08
N MET A 148 43.00 -19.26 20.11
CA MET A 148 43.00 -17.81 20.27
C MET A 148 43.92 -17.48 21.43
N SER A 149 44.93 -16.63 21.22
CA SER A 149 45.83 -16.22 22.29
C SER A 149 45.02 -15.67 23.46
N SER A 150 45.50 -15.85 24.70
CA SER A 150 44.80 -15.39 25.91
C SER A 150 44.43 -13.91 25.84
N GLU A 151 45.26 -13.10 25.17
CA GLU A 151 45.00 -11.70 24.83
C GLU A 151 43.73 -11.49 23.97
N VAL A 152 43.49 -12.36 22.99
CA VAL A 152 42.32 -12.25 22.09
C VAL A 152 41.05 -12.62 22.83
N ILE A 153 41.10 -13.63 23.70
CA ILE A 153 39.97 -14.02 24.56
C ILE A 153 39.61 -12.88 25.51
N GLN A 154 40.61 -12.26 26.13
CA GLN A 154 40.40 -11.13 27.04
C GLN A 154 39.79 -9.92 26.32
N LYS A 155 40.29 -9.56 25.12
CA LYS A 155 39.71 -8.50 24.28
C LYS A 155 38.27 -8.82 23.85
N LEU A 156 37.97 -10.10 23.57
CA LEU A 156 36.63 -10.53 23.20
C LEU A 156 35.66 -10.39 24.39
N GLN A 157 36.11 -10.74 25.59
CA GLN A 157 35.32 -10.70 26.81
C GLN A 157 35.08 -9.26 27.27
N GLU A 158 36.09 -8.39 27.18
CA GLU A 158 35.93 -6.95 27.38
C GLU A 158 34.92 -6.35 26.40
N LYS A 159 35.04 -6.63 25.09
CA LYS A 159 34.05 -6.13 24.11
C LYS A 159 32.65 -6.70 24.33
N ALA A 160 32.53 -7.97 24.73
CA ALA A 160 31.23 -8.58 25.04
C ALA A 160 30.56 -7.91 26.24
N THR A 161 31.31 -7.59 27.29
CA THR A 161 30.77 -6.86 28.46
C THR A 161 30.32 -5.45 28.09
N VAL A 162 31.11 -4.70 27.32
CA VAL A 162 30.74 -3.36 26.83
C VAL A 162 29.48 -3.41 25.99
N LEU A 163 29.40 -4.30 25.01
CA LEU A 163 28.22 -4.43 24.13
C LEU A 163 26.97 -4.88 24.90
N THR A 164 27.14 -5.73 25.92
CA THR A 164 26.02 -6.15 26.80
C THR A 164 25.50 -4.98 27.64
N GLN A 165 26.40 -4.13 28.15
CA GLN A 165 26.03 -2.91 28.86
C GLN A 165 25.35 -1.90 27.94
N GLU A 166 25.84 -1.69 26.72
CA GLU A 166 25.19 -0.83 25.72
C GLU A 166 23.81 -1.36 25.31
N ARG A 167 23.66 -2.68 25.14
CA ARG A 167 22.35 -3.30 24.88
C ARG A 167 21.37 -3.05 26.03
N LYS A 168 21.80 -3.23 27.28
CA LYS A 168 20.98 -2.93 28.46
C LYS A 168 20.63 -1.44 28.54
N LYS A 169 21.55 -0.55 28.15
CA LYS A 169 21.33 0.90 28.13
C LYS A 169 20.32 1.30 27.05
N ARG A 170 20.43 0.76 25.83
CA ARG A 170 19.45 0.95 24.74
C ARG A 170 18.09 0.33 25.04
N GLY A 171 18.05 -0.82 25.72
CA GLY A 171 16.80 -1.46 26.15
C GLY A 171 16.07 -0.72 27.28
N ARG A 172 16.74 0.19 28.01
CA ARG A 172 16.15 0.98 29.09
C ARG A 172 15.55 2.31 28.61
N THR A 173 15.98 2.80 27.46
CA THR A 173 15.43 4.00 26.80
C THR A 173 14.55 3.56 25.64
N VAL A 174 13.35 3.07 25.96
CA VAL A 174 12.29 2.98 24.96
C VAL A 174 11.79 4.40 24.70
N PRO A 175 11.80 4.90 23.44
CA PRO A 175 11.23 6.20 23.10
C PRO A 175 9.73 6.27 23.49
N GLU A 176 9.31 7.41 24.00
CA GLU A 176 7.99 7.66 24.63
C GLU A 176 6.79 7.51 23.65
N GLU A 177 7.03 7.32 22.35
CA GLU A 177 5.99 7.14 21.32
C GLU A 177 5.51 5.68 21.11
N LEU A 178 6.02 4.70 21.85
CA LEU A 178 5.70 3.26 21.64
C LEU A 178 4.90 2.58 22.77
N THR A 179 4.35 3.32 23.73
CA THR A 179 3.35 2.76 24.66
C THR A 179 1.92 3.08 24.22
N THR A 180 1.28 2.04 23.69
CA THR A 180 -0.15 1.94 23.39
C THR A 180 -1.02 2.26 24.62
N GLN A 181 -2.05 3.09 24.39
CA GLN A 181 -3.22 3.22 25.26
C GLN A 181 -3.99 1.89 25.40
N GLU A 182 -4.75 1.84 26.50
CA GLU A 182 -5.81 0.88 26.89
C GLU A 182 -5.41 -0.43 27.58
N ARG A 183 -5.59 -0.45 28.91
CA ARG A 183 -6.78 -1.06 29.53
C ARG A 183 -7.07 -0.45 30.90
#